data_AF-B4VYL0-F1
#
_entry.id   AF-B4VYL0-F1
#
_cell.length_a   1.000
_cell.length_b   1.000
_cell.length_c   1.000
_cell.angle_alpha   90.00
_cell.angle_beta   90.00
_cell.angle_gamma   90.00
#
_symmetry.space_group_name_H-M   'P 1'
#
loop_
_entity.id
_entity.type
_entity.pdbx_description
1 polymer ?
#
loop_
_entity_poly.entity_id
_entity_poly.type
_entity_poly.pdbx_seq_one_letter_code
_entity_poly.pdbx_strand_id
1 'polypeptide(L)'
;MFNQFRQFQYNSYRTARNYFIQNYNQLINLEKYVLEEVFNSVHQNLAEIIANYNEASYLYPFWQNYPPEERGRQPIGDQYPWLEVAEHTIGDKLPRLLECNFEISDVGLPTGSDLRLVISNYRISQITNDVTNSCWLFLEIKSVGPRDDQDHAVMSHNQISGSGRWEVFSDGISNDIITATGKRANHPFYCSLPPIYILSDGLIVPVVIIIVKPVYRMLSLEGNDDGGQPLSRISFASVPNGLLLHEQPHYLMNFPDLFFPGKDEMKKDPRKRRCRVSFEILSRIDSWRFREIDC
;
A
#
# COMPACT_ATOMS: atom_id res chain seq x y z
N MET A 1 -6.23 -23.50 -18.45
CA MET A 1 -5.31 -22.72 -17.58
C MET A 1 -5.73 -22.78 -16.10
N PHE A 2 -6.92 -22.32 -15.70
CA PHE A 2 -7.30 -22.19 -14.27
C PHE A 2 -7.07 -23.41 -13.36
N ASN A 3 -7.31 -24.63 -13.83
CA ASN A 3 -7.18 -25.84 -13.00
C ASN A 3 -5.84 -26.57 -13.17
N GLN A 4 -4.96 -26.11 -14.06
CA GLN A 4 -3.72 -26.82 -14.42
C GLN A 4 -2.78 -26.99 -13.22
N PHE A 5 -2.63 -25.96 -12.39
CA PHE A 5 -1.75 -25.95 -11.22
C PHE A 5 -2.51 -25.90 -9.88
N ARG A 6 -3.85 -25.90 -9.93
CA ARG A 6 -4.70 -25.60 -8.76
C ARG A 6 -4.48 -26.57 -7.61
N GLN A 7 -4.35 -27.87 -7.88
CA GLN A 7 -4.15 -28.89 -6.82
C GLN A 7 -2.84 -28.66 -6.07
N PHE A 8 -1.80 -28.35 -6.82
CA PHE A 8 -0.50 -28.03 -6.26
C PHE A 8 -0.55 -26.71 -5.48
N GLN A 9 -1.10 -25.64 -6.07
CA GLN A 9 -1.23 -24.33 -5.42
C GLN A 9 -2.09 -24.40 -4.16
N TYR A 10 -3.18 -25.17 -4.15
CA TYR A 10 -4.03 -25.37 -2.97
C TYR A 10 -3.25 -25.99 -1.80
N ASN A 11 -2.51 -27.07 -2.08
CA ASN A 11 -1.72 -27.77 -1.07
C ASN A 11 -0.58 -26.88 -0.56
N SER A 12 0.18 -26.27 -1.46
CA SER A 12 1.30 -25.38 -1.13
C SER A 12 0.84 -24.14 -0.36
N TYR A 13 -0.29 -23.56 -0.74
CA TYR A 13 -0.85 -22.38 -0.06
C TYR A 13 -1.21 -22.68 1.38
N ARG A 14 -1.90 -23.79 1.65
CA ARG A 14 -2.28 -24.18 3.01
C ARG A 14 -1.06 -24.45 3.88
N THR A 15 -0.04 -25.12 3.33
CA THR A 15 1.24 -25.34 4.02
C THR A 15 1.94 -24.02 4.35
N ALA A 16 2.09 -23.13 3.36
CA ALA A 16 2.73 -21.83 3.55
C ALA A 16 1.96 -20.95 4.55
N ARG A 17 0.63 -20.91 4.45
CA ARG A 17 -0.23 -20.17 5.37
C ARG A 17 -0.05 -20.63 6.81
N ASN A 18 -0.10 -21.94 7.05
CA ASN A 18 0.10 -22.49 8.40
C ASN A 18 1.51 -22.19 8.93
N TYR A 19 2.53 -22.31 8.07
CA TYR A 19 3.90 -21.96 8.43
C TYR A 19 4.02 -20.50 8.87
N PHE A 20 3.50 -19.55 8.11
CA PHE A 20 3.58 -18.13 8.46
C PHE A 20 2.68 -17.72 9.63
N ILE A 21 1.60 -18.45 9.93
CA ILE A 21 0.85 -18.26 11.18
C ILE A 21 1.70 -18.67 12.38
N GLN A 22 2.37 -19.82 12.30
CA GLN A 22 3.24 -20.33 13.38
C GLN A 22 4.53 -19.50 13.53
N ASN A 23 5.00 -18.91 12.44
CA ASN A 23 6.24 -18.13 12.37
C ASN A 23 5.97 -16.66 12.01
N TYR A 24 4.90 -16.07 12.55
CA TYR A 24 4.39 -14.75 12.16
C TYR A 24 5.42 -13.62 12.27
N ASN A 25 6.42 -13.74 13.17
CA ASN A 25 7.52 -12.79 13.28
C ASN A 25 8.31 -12.65 11.97
N GLN A 26 8.35 -13.68 11.13
CA GLN A 26 8.99 -13.58 9.82
C GLN A 26 8.23 -12.64 8.87
N LEU A 27 6.89 -12.62 8.92
CA LEU A 27 6.10 -11.64 8.16
C LEU A 27 6.34 -10.22 8.66
N ILE A 28 6.40 -10.02 9.98
CA ILE A 28 6.72 -8.72 10.59
C ILE A 28 8.11 -8.25 10.13
N ASN A 29 9.11 -9.12 10.22
CA ASN A 29 10.47 -8.81 9.81
C ASN A 29 10.58 -8.55 8.29
N LEU A 30 9.82 -9.28 7.48
CA LEU A 30 9.74 -9.08 6.03
C LEU A 30 9.10 -7.73 5.69
N GLU A 31 7.97 -7.39 6.30
CA GLU A 31 7.31 -6.09 6.15
C GLU A 31 8.25 -4.94 6.54
N LYS A 32 8.98 -5.09 7.65
CA LYS A 32 9.96 -4.11 8.11
C LYS A 32 11.10 -3.94 7.13
N TYR A 33 11.69 -5.05 6.70
CA TYR A 33 12.80 -5.04 5.77
C TYR A 33 12.42 -4.35 4.45
N VAL A 34 11.29 -4.72 3.86
CA VAL A 34 10.85 -4.14 2.59
C VAL A 34 10.48 -2.65 2.75
N LEU A 35 9.87 -2.25 3.87
CA LEU A 35 9.63 -0.83 4.15
C LEU A 35 10.92 -0.04 4.27
N GLU A 36 11.92 -0.59 4.97
CA GLU A 36 13.24 0.04 5.10
C GLU A 36 13.93 0.20 3.75
N GLU A 37 13.87 -0.81 2.87
CA GLU A 37 14.43 -0.73 1.52
C GLU A 37 13.70 0.32 0.67
N VAL A 38 12.36 0.34 0.67
CA VAL A 38 11.60 1.38 -0.04
C VAL A 38 11.92 2.77 0.48
N PHE A 39 11.96 2.95 1.80
CA PHE A 39 12.32 4.21 2.44
C PHE A 39 13.74 4.64 2.03
N ASN A 40 14.71 3.74 2.10
CA ASN A 40 16.11 4.03 1.79
C ASN A 40 16.30 4.37 0.32
N SER A 41 15.65 3.63 -0.60
CA SER A 41 15.67 3.92 -2.04
C SER A 41 15.12 5.31 -2.35
N VAL A 42 14.02 5.73 -1.71
CA VAL A 42 13.49 7.10 -1.88
C VAL A 42 14.43 8.12 -1.25
N HIS A 43 14.90 7.89 -0.03
CA HIS A 43 15.76 8.82 0.69
C HIS A 43 17.08 9.09 -0.03
N GLN A 44 17.72 8.06 -0.57
CA GLN A 44 18.98 8.18 -1.31
C GLN A 44 18.82 8.96 -2.63
N ASN A 45 17.62 8.99 -3.20
CA ASN A 45 17.29 9.67 -4.45
C ASN A 45 16.42 10.91 -4.24
N LEU A 46 16.34 11.42 -3.00
CA LEU A 46 15.38 12.43 -2.59
C LEU A 46 15.52 13.74 -3.40
N ALA A 47 16.75 14.21 -3.63
CA ALA A 47 16.99 15.44 -4.39
C ALA A 47 16.45 15.35 -5.82
N GLU A 48 16.62 14.21 -6.49
CA GLU A 48 16.11 13.98 -7.85
C GLU A 48 14.58 13.85 -7.85
N ILE A 49 14.01 13.20 -6.83
CA ILE A 49 12.55 13.08 -6.67
C ILE A 49 11.93 14.47 -6.46
N ILE A 50 12.49 15.30 -5.58
CA ILE A 50 12.03 16.66 -5.33
C ILE A 50 12.11 17.50 -6.62
N ALA A 51 13.25 17.46 -7.31
CA ALA A 51 13.42 18.20 -8.56
C ALA A 51 12.36 17.81 -9.60
N ASN A 52 12.19 16.51 -9.85
CA ASN A 52 11.24 16.01 -10.84
C ASN A 52 9.76 16.25 -10.44
N TYR A 53 9.44 16.15 -9.14
CA TYR A 53 8.10 16.44 -8.64
C TYR A 53 7.75 17.92 -8.80
N ASN A 54 8.69 18.80 -8.43
CA ASN A 54 8.48 20.25 -8.47
C ASN A 54 8.50 20.79 -9.91
N GLU A 55 9.20 20.11 -10.82
CA GLU A 55 9.22 20.43 -12.26
C GLU A 55 7.81 20.54 -12.85
N ALA A 56 6.84 19.75 -12.36
CA ALA A 56 5.45 19.85 -12.79
C ALA A 56 4.86 21.26 -12.60
N SER A 57 5.26 21.99 -11.56
CA SER A 57 4.85 23.39 -11.36
C SER A 57 5.56 24.34 -12.34
N TYR A 58 6.84 24.12 -12.64
CA TYR A 58 7.57 24.94 -13.64
C TYR A 58 7.07 24.71 -15.07
N LEU A 59 6.57 23.51 -15.35
CA LEU A 59 5.94 23.15 -16.61
C LEU A 59 4.50 23.69 -16.76
N TYR A 60 4.01 24.51 -15.84
CA TYR A 60 2.67 25.11 -15.90
C TYR A 60 2.27 25.66 -17.28
N PRO A 61 3.14 26.40 -18.01
CA PRO A 61 2.79 26.93 -19.33
C PRO A 61 2.34 25.86 -20.35
N PHE A 62 2.78 24.61 -20.18
CA PHE A 62 2.48 23.52 -21.10
C PHE A 62 1.13 22.84 -20.83
N TRP A 63 0.61 22.91 -19.61
CA TRP A 63 -0.61 22.20 -19.21
C TRP A 63 -1.72 23.10 -18.66
N GLN A 64 -1.47 24.38 -18.39
CA GLN A 64 -2.45 25.31 -17.80
C GLN A 64 -3.79 25.42 -18.55
N ASN A 65 -3.80 25.21 -19.87
CA ASN A 65 -5.02 25.26 -20.69
C ASN A 65 -5.76 23.92 -20.74
N TYR A 66 -5.14 22.86 -20.20
CA TYR A 66 -5.67 21.50 -20.13
C TYR A 66 -5.37 20.87 -18.76
N PRO A 67 -5.72 21.52 -17.64
CA PRO A 67 -5.42 20.99 -16.32
C PRO A 67 -6.26 19.72 -16.07
N PRO A 68 -5.83 18.84 -15.15
CA PRO A 68 -6.65 17.73 -14.72
C PRO A 68 -8.02 18.23 -14.22
N GLU A 69 -9.09 17.56 -14.61
CA GLU A 69 -10.45 17.94 -14.17
C GLU A 69 -10.55 17.94 -12.65
N GLU A 70 -11.20 18.97 -12.09
CA GLU A 70 -11.45 19.04 -10.65
C GLU A 70 -12.23 17.80 -10.18
N ARG A 71 -11.78 17.21 -9.06
CA ARG A 71 -12.40 16.02 -8.47
C ARG A 71 -12.84 16.31 -7.04
N GLY A 72 -13.95 15.69 -6.63
CA GLY A 72 -14.49 15.81 -5.26
C GLY A 72 -15.81 16.56 -5.20
N ARG A 73 -16.33 16.77 -3.98
CA ARG A 73 -17.56 17.52 -3.73
C ARG A 73 -17.19 18.98 -3.46
N GLN A 74 -17.68 19.91 -4.29
CA GLN A 74 -17.48 21.35 -4.13
C GLN A 74 -15.98 21.76 -4.08
N PRO A 75 -15.22 21.53 -5.16
CA PRO A 75 -13.86 22.03 -5.27
C PRO A 75 -13.82 23.57 -5.11
N ILE A 76 -12.76 24.08 -4.49
CA ILE A 76 -12.56 25.52 -4.22
C ILE A 76 -12.03 26.25 -5.46
N GLY A 77 -11.44 25.51 -6.41
CA GLY A 77 -10.91 26.06 -7.67
C GLY A 77 -9.51 26.66 -7.59
N ASP A 78 -8.81 26.48 -6.46
CA ASP A 78 -7.48 27.03 -6.19
C ASP A 78 -6.40 25.95 -6.04
N GLN A 79 -6.73 24.70 -6.41
CA GLN A 79 -5.90 23.52 -6.28
C GLN A 79 -6.00 22.68 -7.57
N TYR A 80 -4.86 22.19 -8.06
CA TYR A 80 -4.84 21.23 -9.15
C TYR A 80 -4.77 19.80 -8.61
N PRO A 81 -5.52 18.84 -9.18
CA PRO A 81 -5.33 17.42 -8.87
C PRO A 81 -3.89 17.00 -9.17
N TRP A 82 -3.19 16.51 -8.14
CA TRP A 82 -1.74 16.30 -8.18
C TRP A 82 -1.32 14.84 -8.05
N LEU A 83 -2.28 13.93 -8.20
CA LEU A 83 -2.09 12.49 -7.98
C LEU A 83 -1.06 11.90 -8.97
N GLU A 84 -1.22 12.18 -10.26
CA GLU A 84 -0.39 11.60 -11.32
C GLU A 84 1.07 12.06 -11.23
N VAL A 85 1.32 13.27 -10.73
CA VAL A 85 2.69 13.78 -10.49
C VAL A 85 3.41 12.87 -9.50
N ALA A 86 2.75 12.51 -8.40
CA ALA A 86 3.30 11.60 -7.40
C ALA A 86 3.43 10.16 -7.90
N GLU A 87 2.41 9.65 -8.60
CA GLU A 87 2.42 8.31 -9.18
C GLU A 87 3.60 8.15 -10.14
N HIS A 88 3.88 9.15 -10.97
CA HIS A 88 4.97 9.07 -11.92
C HIS A 88 6.34 9.29 -11.27
N THR A 89 6.51 10.38 -10.52
CA THR A 89 7.84 10.79 -10.05
C THR A 89 8.38 9.92 -8.91
N ILE A 90 7.48 9.24 -8.19
CA ILE A 90 7.82 8.31 -7.11
C ILE A 90 7.41 6.89 -7.49
N GLY A 91 6.14 6.65 -7.81
CA GLY A 91 5.61 5.31 -8.09
C GLY A 91 6.31 4.61 -9.25
N ASP A 92 6.29 5.18 -10.45
CA ASP A 92 6.92 4.60 -11.65
C ASP A 92 8.46 4.58 -11.56
N LYS A 93 9.04 5.49 -10.77
CA LYS A 93 10.49 5.55 -10.55
C LYS A 93 10.96 4.42 -9.63
N LEU A 94 10.16 4.06 -8.63
CA LEU A 94 10.56 3.16 -7.56
C LEU A 94 11.03 1.76 -8.02
N PRO A 95 10.39 1.07 -8.99
CA PRO A 95 10.88 -0.21 -9.49
C PRO A 95 12.36 -0.15 -9.89
N ARG A 96 12.74 0.85 -10.69
CA ARG A 96 14.13 1.07 -11.10
C ARG A 96 15.08 1.33 -9.92
N LEU A 97 14.60 2.00 -8.87
CA LEU A 97 15.43 2.25 -7.68
C LEU A 97 15.60 0.99 -6.84
N LEU A 98 14.64 0.07 -6.88
CA LEU A 98 14.66 -1.19 -6.15
C LEU A 98 15.48 -2.28 -6.87
N GLU A 99 15.67 -2.20 -8.20
CA GLU A 99 16.50 -3.15 -8.97
C GLU A 99 17.94 -3.25 -8.46
N CYS A 100 18.45 -2.23 -7.77
CA CYS A 100 19.76 -2.27 -7.13
C CYS A 100 19.86 -3.34 -6.03
N ASN A 101 18.75 -3.67 -5.37
CA ASN A 101 18.71 -4.54 -4.18
C ASN A 101 17.86 -5.80 -4.39
N PHE A 102 17.09 -5.87 -5.48
CA PHE A 102 16.12 -6.93 -5.75
C PHE A 102 16.15 -7.37 -7.21
N GLU A 103 15.99 -8.67 -7.42
CA GLU A 103 15.44 -9.18 -8.67
C GLU A 103 13.93 -8.89 -8.69
N ILE A 104 13.42 -8.40 -9.82
CA ILE A 104 12.03 -7.95 -9.96
C ILE A 104 11.32 -8.76 -11.05
N SER A 105 10.07 -9.16 -10.76
CA SER A 105 9.18 -9.81 -11.72
C SER A 105 7.78 -9.19 -11.70
N ASP A 106 7.31 -8.81 -12.89
CA ASP A 106 6.00 -8.18 -13.13
C ASP A 106 4.90 -9.22 -13.37
N VAL A 107 4.58 -10.01 -12.34
CA VAL A 107 3.53 -11.02 -12.43
C VAL A 107 2.16 -10.35 -12.55
N GLY A 108 1.41 -10.70 -13.60
CA GLY A 108 0.09 -10.12 -13.87
C GLY A 108 -0.99 -10.51 -12.86
N LEU A 109 -1.72 -9.51 -12.34
CA LEU A 109 -2.93 -9.67 -11.53
C LEU A 109 -4.07 -8.78 -12.07
N PRO A 110 -5.33 -9.24 -12.02
CA PRO A 110 -6.47 -8.48 -12.57
C PRO A 110 -6.86 -7.27 -11.71
N THR A 111 -6.40 -7.21 -10.45
CA THR A 111 -6.72 -6.14 -9.50
C THR A 111 -5.58 -5.97 -8.50
N GLY A 112 -5.37 -4.75 -8.00
CA GLY A 112 -4.51 -4.51 -6.84
C GLY A 112 -4.11 -3.04 -6.72
N SER A 113 -2.91 -2.82 -6.18
CA SER A 113 -2.32 -1.51 -5.95
C SER A 113 -1.73 -0.84 -7.19
N ASP A 114 -1.39 0.45 -7.09
CA ASP A 114 -0.77 1.20 -8.19
C ASP A 114 0.49 0.48 -8.69
N LEU A 115 1.35 0.06 -7.77
CA LEU A 115 2.52 -0.76 -8.05
C LEU A 115 2.41 -2.16 -7.43
N ARG A 116 2.76 -3.18 -8.22
CA ARG A 116 2.74 -4.60 -7.82
C ARG A 116 3.96 -5.30 -8.38
N LEU A 117 4.91 -5.63 -7.52
CA LEU A 117 6.16 -6.26 -7.91
C LEU A 117 6.39 -7.52 -7.09
N VAL A 118 6.72 -8.64 -7.74
CA VAL A 118 7.39 -9.72 -7.02
C VAL A 118 8.85 -9.32 -6.92
N ILE A 119 9.34 -9.12 -5.70
CA ILE A 119 10.73 -8.78 -5.42
C ILE A 119 11.40 -9.95 -4.71
N SER A 120 12.63 -10.23 -5.12
CA SER A 120 13.39 -11.39 -4.65
C SER A 120 14.81 -11.01 -4.29
N ASN A 121 15.30 -11.48 -3.15
CA ASN A 121 16.72 -11.45 -2.83
C ASN A 121 17.11 -12.44 -1.73
N TYR A 122 18.42 -12.60 -1.51
CA TYR A 122 18.95 -13.50 -0.48
C TYR A 122 18.53 -13.10 0.94
N ARG A 123 18.32 -11.81 1.22
CA ARG A 123 17.93 -11.35 2.56
C ARG A 123 16.52 -11.80 2.92
N ILE A 124 15.59 -11.83 1.97
CA ILE A 124 14.25 -12.40 2.17
C ILE A 124 14.36 -13.90 2.51
N SER A 125 15.26 -14.64 1.84
CA SER A 125 15.52 -16.05 2.17
C SER A 125 15.93 -16.21 3.63
N GLN A 126 16.87 -15.39 4.10
CA GLN A 126 17.29 -15.42 5.50
C GLN A 126 16.16 -15.06 6.48
N ILE A 127 15.34 -14.05 6.15
CA ILE A 127 14.22 -13.64 7.00
C ILE A 127 13.18 -14.75 7.14
N THR A 128 12.94 -15.51 6.07
CA THR A 128 11.91 -16.55 6.03
C THR A 128 12.44 -17.96 6.29
N ASN A 129 13.70 -18.08 6.75
CA ASN A 129 14.39 -19.36 6.94
C ASN A 129 14.29 -20.28 5.71
N ASP A 130 14.61 -19.72 4.54
CA ASP A 130 14.66 -20.38 3.23
C ASP A 130 13.31 -20.94 2.73
N VAL A 131 12.19 -20.60 3.37
CA VAL A 131 10.85 -20.92 2.85
C VAL A 131 10.57 -20.16 1.55
N THR A 132 11.07 -18.93 1.44
CA THR A 132 11.04 -18.17 0.19
C THR A 132 12.10 -17.08 0.17
N ASN A 133 12.64 -16.79 -1.00
CA ASN A 133 13.49 -15.62 -1.22
C ASN A 133 12.69 -14.43 -1.77
N SER A 134 11.36 -14.51 -1.81
CA SER A 134 10.51 -13.58 -2.56
C SER A 134 9.32 -13.09 -1.75
N CYS A 135 8.86 -11.87 -2.05
CA CYS A 135 7.59 -11.34 -1.56
C CYS A 135 6.91 -10.50 -2.64
N TRP A 136 5.60 -10.27 -2.48
CA TRP A 136 4.83 -9.43 -3.39
C TRP A 136 4.65 -8.07 -2.74
N LEU A 137 5.37 -7.08 -3.24
CA LEU A 137 5.20 -5.70 -2.84
C LEU A 137 3.95 -5.14 -3.52
N PHE A 138 2.96 -4.79 -2.71
CA PHE A 138 1.81 -3.99 -3.08
C PHE A 138 2.03 -2.58 -2.54
N LEU A 139 2.29 -1.63 -3.44
CA LEU A 139 2.61 -0.26 -3.06
C LEU A 139 1.59 0.74 -3.62
N GLU A 140 1.15 1.62 -2.74
CA GLU A 140 0.10 2.61 -2.98
C GLU A 140 0.64 4.02 -2.89
N ILE A 141 0.43 4.83 -3.93
CA ILE A 141 0.75 6.25 -3.92
C ILE A 141 -0.49 7.03 -3.50
N LYS A 142 -0.44 7.70 -2.35
CA LYS A 142 -1.55 8.49 -1.81
C LYS A 142 -1.17 9.96 -1.71
N SER A 143 -1.17 10.68 -2.83
CA SER A 143 -0.81 12.10 -2.80
C SER A 143 -1.91 12.99 -2.21
N VAL A 144 -1.54 13.92 -1.33
CA VAL A 144 -2.47 14.86 -0.70
C VAL A 144 -1.86 16.26 -0.54
N GLY A 145 -2.72 17.27 -0.55
CA GLY A 145 -2.37 18.65 -0.20
C GLY A 145 -2.74 18.98 1.25
N PRO A 146 -2.50 20.22 1.70
CA PRO A 146 -2.66 20.63 3.11
C PRO A 146 -4.09 20.50 3.65
N ARG A 147 -5.11 20.47 2.78
CA ARG A 147 -6.52 20.33 3.18
C ARG A 147 -6.95 18.89 3.47
N ASP A 148 -6.19 17.91 3.01
CA ASP A 148 -6.46 16.48 3.19
C ASP A 148 -5.26 15.73 3.80
N ASP A 149 -4.24 16.44 4.31
CA ASP A 149 -3.13 15.84 5.05
C ASP A 149 -3.56 15.42 6.47
N GLN A 150 -4.23 14.27 6.53
CA GLN A 150 -4.67 13.64 7.77
C GLN A 150 -3.78 12.42 8.07
N ASP A 151 -3.70 12.04 9.35
CA ASP A 151 -2.85 10.93 9.82
C ASP A 151 -3.42 9.53 9.50
N HIS A 152 -3.75 9.33 8.23
CA HIS A 152 -4.24 8.08 7.67
C HIS A 152 -4.13 8.07 6.14
N ALA A 153 -4.35 6.88 5.57
CA ALA A 153 -4.63 6.71 4.15
C ALA A 153 -6.02 6.09 3.96
N VAL A 154 -6.70 6.44 2.87
CA VAL A 154 -7.94 5.78 2.43
C VAL A 154 -7.57 4.60 1.53
N MET A 155 -7.96 3.39 1.92
CA MET A 155 -7.59 2.14 1.27
C MET A 155 -8.82 1.42 0.71
N SER A 156 -8.69 0.93 -0.52
CA SER A 156 -9.71 0.13 -1.19
C SER A 156 -9.61 -1.34 -0.84
N HIS A 157 -10.69 -2.08 -1.08
CA HIS A 157 -10.77 -3.50 -0.76
C HIS A 157 -9.64 -4.34 -1.40
N ASN A 158 -9.20 -3.94 -2.59
CA ASN A 158 -8.12 -4.56 -3.36
C ASN A 158 -6.72 -4.07 -2.98
N GLN A 159 -6.57 -3.35 -1.87
CA GLN A 159 -5.30 -2.79 -1.41
C GLN A 159 -4.89 -3.34 -0.03
N ILE A 160 -5.77 -4.14 0.60
CA ILE A 160 -5.57 -4.75 1.91
C ILE A 160 -5.74 -6.27 1.78
N SER A 161 -4.86 -7.03 2.43
CA SER A 161 -4.99 -8.49 2.54
C SER A 161 -5.82 -8.91 3.75
N GLY A 162 -6.55 -10.01 3.62
CA GLY A 162 -7.37 -10.58 4.69
C GLY A 162 -6.83 -11.93 5.18
N SER A 163 -7.66 -12.67 5.94
CA SER A 163 -7.26 -13.94 6.55
C SER A 163 -6.89 -15.06 5.57
N GLY A 164 -7.32 -14.96 4.31
CA GLY A 164 -6.91 -15.85 3.24
C GLY A 164 -7.25 -17.32 3.47
N ARG A 165 -8.48 -17.63 3.84
CA ARG A 165 -8.92 -19.02 4.02
C ARG A 165 -9.17 -19.67 2.67
N TRP A 166 -8.60 -20.85 2.45
CA TRP A 166 -8.88 -21.71 1.30
C TRP A 166 -9.21 -23.12 1.83
N GLU A 167 -10.46 -23.29 2.28
CA GLU A 167 -10.89 -24.50 2.99
C GLU A 167 -11.33 -25.62 2.04
N VAL A 168 -11.88 -25.24 0.88
CA VAL A 168 -12.42 -26.18 -0.11
C VAL A 168 -11.65 -26.01 -1.42
N PHE A 169 -11.09 -27.12 -1.92
CA PHE A 169 -10.28 -27.14 -3.15
C PHE A 169 -10.99 -26.54 -4.37
N SER A 170 -12.29 -26.83 -4.53
CA SER A 170 -13.12 -26.35 -5.64
C SER A 170 -13.44 -24.86 -5.59
N ASP A 171 -13.16 -24.20 -4.47
CA ASP A 171 -13.40 -22.78 -4.25
C ASP A 171 -12.10 -21.98 -4.41
N GLY A 172 -12.18 -20.66 -4.26
CA GLY A 172 -11.00 -19.79 -4.18
C GLY A 172 -10.66 -19.41 -2.74
N ILE A 173 -9.62 -18.60 -2.60
CA ILE A 173 -9.31 -17.94 -1.33
C ILE A 173 -10.45 -16.97 -0.98
N SER A 174 -10.83 -16.97 0.30
CA SER A 174 -11.80 -16.05 0.91
C SER A 174 -11.19 -15.35 2.10
N ASN A 175 -11.71 -14.17 2.44
CA ASN A 175 -11.24 -13.36 3.56
C ASN A 175 -12.38 -13.13 4.55
N ASP A 176 -12.04 -13.16 5.84
CA ASP A 176 -12.96 -12.71 6.88
C ASP A 176 -13.21 -11.20 6.76
N ILE A 177 -14.40 -10.77 7.15
CA ILE A 177 -14.79 -9.37 7.11
C ILE A 177 -14.08 -8.61 8.24
N ILE A 178 -13.42 -7.50 7.91
CA ILE A 178 -12.92 -6.55 8.90
C ILE A 178 -14.05 -5.59 9.27
N THR A 179 -14.26 -5.32 10.55
CA THR A 179 -15.17 -4.25 10.96
C THR A 179 -14.39 -2.95 11.10
N ALA A 180 -14.49 -2.07 10.11
CA ALA A 180 -13.85 -0.75 10.18
C ALA A 180 -14.59 0.10 11.23
N THR A 181 -13.94 0.39 12.35
CA THR A 181 -14.56 1.00 13.53
C THR A 181 -13.95 2.38 13.80
N GLY A 182 -14.78 3.42 13.78
CA GLY A 182 -14.39 4.77 14.15
C GLY A 182 -15.23 5.30 15.31
N LYS A 183 -14.88 6.49 15.82
CA LYS A 183 -15.53 7.11 16.98
C LYS A 183 -17.06 7.29 16.87
N ARG A 184 -17.60 7.38 15.65
CA ARG A 184 -19.02 7.70 15.39
C ARG A 184 -19.74 6.72 14.47
N ALA A 185 -19.01 5.83 13.81
CA ALA A 185 -19.57 4.94 12.79
C ALA A 185 -18.71 3.69 12.66
N ASN A 186 -19.32 2.62 12.14
CA ASN A 186 -18.61 1.44 11.67
C ASN A 186 -19.20 0.95 10.35
N HIS A 187 -18.44 0.15 9.61
CA HIS A 187 -18.96 -0.61 8.49
C HIS A 187 -18.13 -1.87 8.24
N PRO A 188 -18.70 -2.91 7.60
CA PRO A 188 -17.92 -4.04 7.13
C PRO A 188 -16.97 -3.59 6.00
N PHE A 189 -15.73 -4.07 6.04
CA PHE A 189 -14.70 -3.87 5.04
C PHE A 189 -14.24 -5.23 4.51
N TYR A 190 -14.39 -5.43 3.20
CA TYR A 190 -14.25 -6.72 2.54
C TYR A 190 -12.91 -6.79 1.80
N CYS A 191 -11.81 -7.05 2.50
CA CYS A 191 -10.49 -7.22 1.88
C CYS A 191 -10.53 -8.26 0.76
N SER A 192 -9.91 -7.99 -0.38
CA SER A 192 -9.91 -8.91 -1.52
C SER A 192 -8.52 -9.44 -1.90
N LEU A 193 -7.44 -8.99 -1.23
CA LEU A 193 -6.13 -9.60 -1.42
C LEU A 193 -5.97 -10.81 -0.50
N PRO A 194 -5.37 -11.92 -0.97
CA PRO A 194 -4.87 -12.97 -0.09
C PRO A 194 -3.59 -12.48 0.63
N PRO A 195 -3.24 -13.08 1.78
CA PRO A 195 -2.01 -12.75 2.49
C PRO A 195 -0.75 -13.34 1.84
N ILE A 196 -0.91 -14.40 1.03
CA ILE A 196 0.18 -15.13 0.37
C ILE A 196 -0.31 -15.52 -1.03
N TYR A 197 0.56 -15.53 -2.02
CA TYR A 197 0.32 -16.15 -3.32
C TYR A 197 1.24 -17.35 -3.51
N ILE A 198 0.78 -18.34 -4.29
CA ILE A 198 1.60 -19.43 -4.80
C ILE A 198 1.61 -19.35 -6.32
N LEU A 199 2.76 -19.09 -6.92
CA LEU A 199 2.89 -19.05 -8.37
C LEU A 199 2.84 -20.46 -8.97
N SER A 200 2.67 -20.54 -10.30
CA SER A 200 2.51 -21.83 -10.99
C SER A 200 3.75 -22.73 -10.92
N ASP A 201 4.92 -22.14 -10.68
CA ASP A 201 6.19 -22.84 -10.46
C ASP A 201 6.42 -23.27 -9.00
N GLY A 202 5.54 -22.86 -8.08
CA GLY A 202 5.63 -23.18 -6.67
C GLY A 202 6.24 -22.11 -5.79
N LEU A 203 6.65 -20.97 -6.37
CA LEU A 203 7.18 -19.87 -5.57
C LEU A 203 6.13 -19.39 -4.56
N ILE A 204 6.52 -19.38 -3.28
CA ILE A 204 5.70 -18.86 -2.17
C ILE A 204 5.96 -17.36 -2.08
N VAL A 205 4.92 -16.55 -2.17
CA VAL A 205 5.06 -15.10 -2.26
C VAL A 205 4.15 -14.42 -1.23
N PRO A 206 4.64 -14.17 0.01
CA PRO A 206 3.91 -13.40 1.02
C PRO A 206 3.67 -11.96 0.53
N VAL A 207 2.51 -11.40 0.85
CA VAL A 207 2.14 -10.03 0.47
C VAL A 207 2.65 -9.02 1.49
N VAL A 208 3.37 -8.00 1.02
CA VAL A 208 3.79 -6.83 1.80
C VAL A 208 3.07 -5.60 1.26
N ILE A 209 2.43 -4.82 2.13
CA ILE A 209 1.61 -3.68 1.75
C ILE A 209 2.24 -2.39 2.27
N ILE A 210 2.66 -1.52 1.37
CA ILE A 210 3.28 -0.24 1.70
C ILE A 210 2.44 0.90 1.13
N ILE A 211 2.21 1.91 1.96
CA ILE A 211 1.65 3.19 1.54
C ILE A 211 2.81 4.17 1.47
N VAL A 212 2.94 4.85 0.33
CA VAL A 212 3.78 6.02 0.16
C VAL A 212 2.85 7.21 -0.04
N LYS A 213 2.93 8.19 0.86
CA LYS A 213 2.02 9.34 0.91
C LYS A 213 2.80 10.64 0.71
N PRO A 214 2.99 11.10 -0.54
CA PRO A 214 3.59 12.39 -0.83
C PRO A 214 2.64 13.52 -0.45
N VAL A 215 3.13 14.45 0.36
CA VAL A 215 2.39 15.64 0.80
C VAL A 215 3.00 16.85 0.13
N TYR A 216 2.19 17.59 -0.63
CA TYR A 216 2.60 18.84 -1.26
C TYR A 216 2.08 20.05 -0.50
N ARG A 217 2.79 21.17 -0.65
CA ARG A 217 2.33 22.50 -0.24
C ARG A 217 1.47 23.11 -1.33
N MET A 218 0.68 24.12 -0.96
CA MET A 218 0.00 24.98 -1.93
C MET A 218 0.55 26.39 -1.73
N LEU A 219 1.45 26.82 -2.60
CA LEU A 219 2.13 28.12 -2.45
C LEU A 219 1.13 29.29 -2.53
N SER A 220 0.00 29.10 -3.22
CA SER A 220 -1.13 30.05 -3.22
C SER A 220 -1.74 30.28 -1.82
N LEU A 221 -1.66 29.31 -0.91
CA LEU A 221 -2.11 29.49 0.48
C LEU A 221 -1.05 30.16 1.37
N GLU A 222 0.20 30.21 0.91
CA GLU A 222 1.35 30.80 1.60
C GLU A 222 1.57 32.27 1.21
N GLY A 223 0.68 32.86 0.39
CA GLY A 223 0.78 34.24 -0.08
C GLY A 223 1.76 34.42 -1.24
N ASN A 224 2.10 33.34 -1.96
CA ASN A 224 2.89 33.40 -3.17
C ASN A 224 1.98 33.45 -4.40
N ASP A 225 1.98 34.60 -5.08
CA ASP A 225 1.15 34.87 -6.26
C ASP A 225 1.54 34.02 -7.49
N ASP A 226 2.78 33.50 -7.53
CA ASP A 226 3.26 32.63 -8.62
C ASP A 226 2.68 31.19 -8.54
N GLY A 227 2.04 30.85 -7.41
CA GLY A 227 1.38 29.56 -7.21
C GLY A 227 2.34 28.37 -7.19
N GLY A 228 1.80 27.15 -7.43
CA GLY A 228 2.55 25.91 -7.46
C GLY A 228 2.28 24.96 -6.29
N GLN A 229 2.59 23.69 -6.50
CA GLN A 229 2.32 22.61 -5.54
C GLN A 229 3.56 21.74 -5.29
N PRO A 230 4.63 22.30 -4.68
CA PRO A 230 5.89 21.58 -4.49
C PRO A 230 5.75 20.50 -3.40
N LEU A 231 6.57 19.46 -3.52
CA LEU A 231 6.69 18.40 -2.52
C LEU A 231 7.20 19.01 -1.20
N SER A 232 6.62 18.57 -0.09
CA SER A 232 6.97 19.04 1.26
C SER A 232 7.40 17.91 2.18
N ARG A 233 6.79 16.75 2.06
CA ARG A 233 7.10 15.58 2.88
C ARG A 233 6.66 14.32 2.16
N ILE A 234 7.27 13.19 2.47
CA ILE A 234 6.79 11.87 2.07
C ILE A 234 6.60 11.03 3.33
N SER A 235 5.38 10.57 3.61
CA SER A 235 5.16 9.52 4.63
C SER A 235 5.24 8.13 4.01
N PHE A 236 5.68 7.17 4.81
CA PHE A 236 5.73 5.76 4.48
C PHE A 236 5.00 5.00 5.59
N ALA A 237 4.12 4.08 5.23
CA ALA A 237 3.43 3.23 6.19
C ALA A 237 3.41 1.78 5.74
N SER A 238 3.68 0.84 6.65
CA SER A 238 3.55 -0.60 6.40
C SER A 238 2.28 -1.14 7.06
N VAL A 239 1.33 -1.57 6.23
CA VAL A 239 0.07 -2.15 6.71
C VAL A 239 0.29 -3.65 6.96
N PRO A 240 -0.05 -4.17 8.15
CA PRO A 240 0.15 -5.58 8.44
C PRO A 240 -0.59 -6.48 7.45
N ASN A 241 0.09 -7.55 7.04
CA ASN A 241 -0.45 -8.65 6.27
C ASN A 241 -1.69 -9.24 6.96
N GLY A 242 -2.64 -9.74 6.17
CA GLY A 242 -3.90 -10.28 6.67
C GLY A 242 -3.75 -11.41 7.71
N LEU A 243 -2.66 -12.19 7.69
CA LEU A 243 -2.39 -13.16 8.77
C LEU A 243 -2.01 -12.47 10.09
N LEU A 244 -1.28 -11.35 10.03
CA LEU A 244 -0.96 -10.55 11.21
C LEU A 244 -2.20 -9.86 11.79
N LEU A 245 -3.10 -9.43 10.91
CA LEU A 245 -4.37 -8.80 11.27
C LEU A 245 -5.33 -9.78 11.97
N HIS A 246 -5.54 -10.97 11.39
CA HIS A 246 -6.58 -11.90 11.82
C HIS A 246 -6.09 -13.05 12.70
N GLU A 247 -4.87 -13.56 12.49
CA GLU A 247 -4.42 -14.86 13.03
C GLU A 247 -3.35 -14.75 14.11
N GLN A 248 -2.20 -14.11 13.86
CA GLN A 248 -1.14 -13.93 14.86
C GLN A 248 -0.31 -12.70 14.51
N PRO A 249 -0.17 -11.70 15.38
CA PRO A 249 -0.56 -11.68 16.80
C PRO A 249 -1.99 -11.14 17.05
N HIS A 250 -2.88 -11.18 16.05
CA HIS A 250 -4.24 -10.64 16.08
C HIS A 250 -4.31 -9.11 16.23
N TYR A 251 -3.65 -8.35 15.35
CA TYR A 251 -3.66 -6.88 15.44
C TYR A 251 -5.05 -6.26 15.42
N LEU A 252 -6.05 -6.86 14.74
CA LEU A 252 -7.42 -6.34 14.77
C LEU A 252 -8.10 -6.49 16.14
N MET A 253 -7.70 -7.50 16.92
CA MET A 253 -8.20 -7.65 18.29
C MET A 253 -7.55 -6.65 19.24
N ASN A 254 -6.24 -6.43 19.08
CA ASN A 254 -5.45 -5.55 19.95
C ASN A 254 -5.64 -4.05 19.60
N PHE A 255 -5.95 -3.75 18.34
CA PHE A 255 -6.10 -2.40 17.79
C PHE A 255 -7.35 -2.33 16.89
N PRO A 256 -8.56 -2.41 17.49
CA PRO A 256 -9.82 -2.54 16.75
C PRO A 256 -10.17 -1.29 15.90
N ASP A 257 -9.55 -0.16 16.18
CA ASP A 257 -9.69 1.12 15.50
C ASP A 257 -8.59 1.38 14.45
N LEU A 258 -7.68 0.42 14.21
CA LEU A 258 -6.66 0.52 13.14
C LEU A 258 -7.31 0.83 11.78
N PHE A 259 -8.41 0.15 11.50
CA PHE A 259 -9.26 0.40 10.35
C PHE A 259 -10.51 1.13 10.77
N PHE A 260 -10.82 2.25 10.13
CA PHE A 260 -11.99 3.05 10.45
C PHE A 260 -12.72 3.54 9.19
N PRO A 261 -14.00 3.94 9.28
CA PRO A 261 -14.78 4.29 8.09
C PRO A 261 -14.15 5.36 7.21
N GLY A 262 -14.21 5.16 5.89
CA GLY A 262 -13.80 6.15 4.87
C GLY A 262 -14.86 7.23 4.56
N LYS A 263 -14.61 8.06 3.54
CA LYS A 263 -15.57 9.08 3.03
C LYS A 263 -16.60 8.50 2.03
N ASP A 264 -16.73 7.18 1.92
CA ASP A 264 -17.57 6.57 0.88
C ASP A 264 -19.07 6.80 1.11
N GLU A 265 -19.78 7.09 0.01
CA GLU A 265 -21.21 7.34 0.05
C GLU A 265 -22.01 6.07 0.37
N MET A 266 -23.13 6.23 1.09
CA MET A 266 -24.03 5.15 1.49
C MET A 266 -24.52 4.27 0.31
N LYS A 267 -24.63 4.84 -0.90
CA LYS A 267 -25.14 4.16 -2.10
C LYS A 267 -24.12 3.24 -2.79
N LYS A 268 -22.85 3.27 -2.39
CA LYS A 268 -21.80 2.43 -2.97
C LYS A 268 -21.98 0.97 -2.54
N ASP A 269 -21.67 0.02 -3.44
CA ASP A 269 -21.66 -1.43 -3.12
C ASP A 269 -20.90 -1.64 -1.81
N PRO A 270 -21.55 -2.21 -0.76
CA PRO A 270 -20.90 -2.46 0.53
C PRO A 270 -19.57 -3.20 0.43
N ARG A 271 -19.41 -4.08 -0.56
CA ARG A 271 -18.18 -4.86 -0.79
C ARG A 271 -17.04 -4.03 -1.37
N LYS A 272 -17.35 -2.87 -1.95
CA LYS A 272 -16.38 -1.95 -2.54
C LYS A 272 -16.17 -0.69 -1.69
N ARG A 273 -16.71 -0.66 -0.47
CA ARG A 273 -16.49 0.45 0.46
C ARG A 273 -15.03 0.45 0.90
N ARG A 274 -14.43 1.63 0.87
CA ARG A 274 -13.07 1.92 1.33
C ARG A 274 -13.07 2.16 2.82
N CYS A 275 -11.98 1.76 3.47
CA CYS A 275 -11.70 2.12 4.85
C CYS A 275 -10.55 3.12 4.90
N ARG A 276 -10.24 3.60 6.10
CA ARG A 276 -9.01 4.32 6.40
C ARG A 276 -8.11 3.45 7.27
N VAL A 277 -6.81 3.61 7.13
CA VAL A 277 -5.79 2.99 7.98
C VAL A 277 -5.10 4.09 8.78
N SER A 278 -5.13 4.01 10.11
CA SER A 278 -4.53 5.01 11.01
C SER A 278 -3.01 4.84 11.10
N PHE A 279 -2.26 5.89 10.80
CA PHE A 279 -0.80 5.88 10.93
C PHE A 279 -0.34 5.99 12.39
N GLU A 280 -1.06 6.75 13.22
CA GLU A 280 -0.89 6.76 14.68
C GLU A 280 -0.92 5.35 15.27
N ILE A 281 -1.94 4.55 14.90
CA ILE A 281 -2.08 3.19 15.42
C ILE A 281 -0.99 2.27 14.84
N LEU A 282 -0.63 2.41 13.56
CA LEU A 282 0.51 1.68 13.00
C LEU A 282 1.80 1.96 13.80
N SER A 283 2.06 3.22 14.13
CA SER A 283 3.22 3.64 14.95
C SER A 283 3.17 3.08 16.37
N ARG A 284 1.96 2.89 16.94
CA ARG A 284 1.75 2.27 18.26
C ARG A 284 1.94 0.75 18.23
N ILE A 285 1.63 0.09 17.12
CA ILE A 285 1.92 -1.34 16.93
C ILE A 285 3.43 -1.55 16.97
N ASP A 286 4.16 -0.77 16.16
CA ASP A 286 5.62 -0.69 16.20
C ASP A 286 6.07 0.58 15.48
N SER A 287 7.06 1.29 16.01
CA SER A 287 7.44 2.64 15.55
C SER A 287 8.00 2.64 14.13
N TRP A 288 8.55 1.53 13.65
CA TRP A 288 9.05 1.44 12.27
C TRP A 288 7.93 1.38 11.23
N ARG A 289 6.69 1.04 11.62
CA ARG A 289 5.57 0.90 10.66
C ARG A 289 5.14 2.22 10.04
N PHE A 290 5.60 3.34 10.55
CA PHE A 290 5.38 4.66 9.97
C PHE A 290 6.67 5.49 10.03
N ARG A 291 7.04 6.12 8.91
CA ARG A 291 8.22 6.98 8.80
C ARG A 291 7.94 8.14 7.88
N GLU A 292 8.69 9.23 8.04
CA GLU A 292 8.58 10.41 7.19
C GLU A 292 9.94 10.93 6.74
N ILE A 293 9.94 11.64 5.62
CA ILE A 293 11.08 12.37 5.07
C ILE A 293 10.61 13.78 4.73
N ASP A 294 11.25 14.79 5.30
CA ASP A 294 11.03 16.20 4.91
C ASP A 294 11.71 16.50 3.56
N CYS A 295 11.05 17.31 2.74
CA CYS A 295 11.46 17.63 1.37
C CYS A 295 11.69 19.14 1.17
#